data_AF-A0A662FVA4-F1
#
_entry.id   AF-A0A662FVA4-F1
#
_cell.length_a   1.000
_cell.length_b   1.000
_cell.length_c   1.000
_cell.angle_alpha   90.00
_cell.angle_beta   90.00
_cell.angle_gamma   90.00
#
_symmetry.space_group_name_H-M   'P 1'
#
loop_
_entity.id
_entity.type
_entity.pdbx_description
1 polymer ?
#
loop_
_entity_poly.entity_id
_entity_poly.type
_entity_poly.pdbx_seq_one_letter_code
_entity_poly.pdbx_strand_id
1 'polypeptide(L)'
;MIVVEVVVLSVLEERYESLSPSEFFYRNREIAGFSNPTRALYQTVRELVENSLDATELHKIPPDIKIIISIKEPPDLVSILVEDNGIGIPHEEVPFVFGRVFYGSKYVLRQSRGVFGLGIKMAVLYAQITTGKPIWIRTSTMNSKIIAEYRIKMDISRNMPIVISANFRKKRSKWHGTIVKLITKGNWTLARRRIEDYIRRTAMITPYADIYFKGPDVELIFKRNTRKMPTPPKVGKPHPYGIDLEMLRRLIEIHNRNITLRDFIMKCFEGVGEGIAHNFLEWARLNGDKKLKDLSTSEIENLLNKMKSYRGWRRPRALSLSPLGEDLLRKGIERILSPEYVVTVTRKTSSYSGNPFIVEVGLAWGGKIPMVRSPILYR
;
A
#
# COMPACT_ATOMS: atom_id res chain seq x y z
N MET A 1 25.89 68.41 -7.28
CA MET A 1 24.71 67.65 -7.71
C MET A 1 24.78 66.30 -7.00
N ILE A 2 24.11 66.16 -5.87
CA ILE A 2 24.12 64.94 -5.05
C ILE A 2 23.07 64.01 -5.64
N VAL A 3 23.49 62.86 -6.18
CA VAL A 3 22.59 61.82 -6.66
C VAL A 3 22.07 61.09 -5.42
N VAL A 4 20.80 61.32 -5.09
CA VAL A 4 20.12 60.58 -4.04
C VAL A 4 19.79 59.20 -4.60
N GLU A 5 20.54 58.20 -4.16
CA GLU A 5 20.26 56.79 -4.43
C GLU A 5 18.97 56.42 -3.67
N VAL A 6 17.87 56.32 -4.40
CA VAL A 6 16.60 55.82 -3.87
C VAL A 6 16.76 54.32 -3.66
N VAL A 7 17.19 53.94 -2.45
CA VAL A 7 17.09 52.56 -1.98
C VAL A 7 15.61 52.24 -1.85
N VAL A 8 15.05 51.60 -2.87
CA VAL A 8 13.72 51.01 -2.81
C VAL A 8 13.80 49.84 -1.82
N LEU A 9 13.45 50.12 -0.57
CA LEU A 9 13.10 49.10 0.42
C LEU A 9 11.87 48.36 -0.11
N SER A 10 12.12 47.28 -0.86
CA SER A 10 11.06 46.35 -1.25
C SER A 10 10.54 45.68 0.01
N VAL A 11 9.39 46.15 0.49
CA VAL A 11 8.61 45.49 1.52
C VAL A 11 8.35 44.07 1.01
N LEU A 12 8.84 43.06 1.74
CA LEU A 12 8.55 41.65 1.46
C LEU A 12 7.07 41.42 1.73
N GLU A 13 6.21 41.69 0.74
CA GLU A 13 4.80 41.32 0.81
C GLU A 13 4.67 39.80 0.90
N GLU A 14 3.95 39.34 1.92
CA GLU A 14 3.64 37.92 2.10
C GLU A 14 2.74 37.45 0.96
N ARG A 15 3.24 36.49 0.17
CA ARG A 15 2.47 35.84 -0.91
C ARG A 15 1.89 34.52 -0.42
N TYR A 16 0.56 34.41 -0.49
CA TYR A 16 -0.17 33.19 -0.17
C TYR A 16 -0.25 32.30 -1.41
N GLU A 17 0.40 31.13 -1.39
CA GLU A 17 0.40 30.14 -2.47
C GLU A 17 -0.11 28.77 -1.99
N SER A 18 -0.82 28.05 -2.85
CA SER A 18 -1.27 26.67 -2.58
C SER A 18 -0.29 25.65 -3.17
N LEU A 19 0.02 24.59 -2.43
CA LEU A 19 0.90 23.51 -2.91
C LEU A 19 0.10 22.29 -3.36
N SER A 20 0.49 21.71 -4.49
CA SER A 20 -0.05 20.42 -4.93
C SER A 20 0.49 19.28 -4.03
N PRO A 21 -0.20 18.13 -3.96
CA PRO A 21 0.33 16.96 -3.24
C PRO A 21 1.72 16.53 -3.72
N SER A 22 1.95 16.52 -5.03
CA SER A 22 3.26 16.17 -5.61
C SER A 22 4.33 17.18 -5.22
N GLU A 23 3.98 18.46 -5.17
CA GLU A 23 4.89 19.52 -4.77
C GLU A 23 5.23 19.47 -3.28
N PHE A 24 4.24 19.17 -2.44
CA PHE A 24 4.46 18.92 -1.02
C PHE A 24 5.50 17.81 -0.79
N PHE A 25 5.37 16.67 -1.47
CA PHE A 25 6.34 15.58 -1.34
C PHE A 25 7.66 15.85 -2.06
N TYR A 26 7.67 16.65 -3.12
CA TYR A 26 8.91 17.14 -3.74
C TYR A 26 9.75 17.95 -2.74
N ARG A 27 9.10 18.81 -1.95
CA ARG A 27 9.73 19.61 -0.90
C ARG A 27 10.06 18.77 0.35
N ASN A 28 9.22 17.78 0.68
CA ASN A 28 9.31 16.98 1.91
C ASN A 28 9.55 15.48 1.65
N ARG A 29 10.57 15.15 0.84
CA ARG A 29 10.85 13.76 0.40
C ARG A 29 11.14 12.80 1.56
N GLU A 30 11.62 13.34 2.66
CA GLU A 30 11.98 12.60 3.87
C GLU A 30 10.77 11.93 4.51
N ILE A 31 9.59 12.56 4.44
CA ILE A 31 8.33 12.03 4.96
C ILE A 31 7.96 10.70 4.28
N ALA A 32 8.27 10.58 2.99
CA ALA A 32 8.02 9.38 2.20
C ALA A 32 9.16 8.34 2.30
N GLY A 33 10.20 8.60 3.11
CA GLY A 33 11.36 7.72 3.24
C GLY A 33 12.42 7.86 2.14
N PHE A 34 12.36 8.93 1.34
CA PHE A 34 13.31 9.23 0.25
C PHE A 34 14.34 10.29 0.66
N SER A 35 14.84 10.21 1.90
CA SER A 35 15.75 11.22 2.47
C SER A 35 17.19 11.12 1.94
N ASN A 36 17.68 9.91 1.64
CA ASN A 36 19.03 9.71 1.11
C ASN A 36 19.07 8.60 0.03
N PRO A 37 20.09 8.57 -0.84
CA PRO A 37 20.17 7.62 -1.96
C PRO A 37 20.11 6.13 -1.55
N THR A 38 20.69 5.78 -0.40
CA THR A 38 20.66 4.40 0.13
C THR A 38 19.24 3.99 0.52
N ARG A 39 18.55 4.84 1.28
CA ARG A 39 17.17 4.59 1.75
C ARG A 39 16.17 4.66 0.59
N ALA A 40 16.35 5.60 -0.34
CA ALA A 40 15.52 5.74 -1.53
C ALA A 40 15.58 4.50 -2.42
N LEU A 41 16.78 3.93 -2.62
CA LEU A 41 16.96 2.70 -3.38
C LEU A 41 16.25 1.52 -2.71
N TYR A 42 16.44 1.34 -1.39
CA TYR A 42 15.73 0.33 -0.59
C TYR A 42 14.21 0.49 -0.67
N GLN A 43 13.70 1.71 -0.44
CA GLN A 43 12.27 1.99 -0.44
C GLN A 43 11.66 1.73 -1.83
N THR A 44 12.36 2.10 -2.90
CA THR A 44 11.89 1.86 -4.27
C THR A 44 11.71 0.37 -4.56
N VAL A 45 12.70 -0.46 -4.19
CA VAL A 45 12.61 -1.92 -4.38
C VAL A 45 11.47 -2.48 -3.54
N ARG A 46 11.37 -2.07 -2.27
CA ARG A 46 10.30 -2.49 -1.37
C ARG A 46 8.91 -2.18 -1.94
N GLU A 47 8.67 -0.94 -2.35
CA GLU A 47 7.38 -0.51 -2.91
C GLU A 47 6.99 -1.25 -4.18
N LEU A 48 7.95 -1.49 -5.08
CA LEU A 48 7.70 -2.26 -6.30
C LEU A 48 7.32 -3.71 -5.97
N VAL A 49 8.07 -4.37 -5.08
CA VAL A 49 7.81 -5.75 -4.67
C VAL A 49 6.48 -5.89 -3.92
N GLU A 50 6.17 -4.98 -2.99
CA GLU A 50 4.90 -5.00 -2.25
C GLU A 50 3.70 -4.82 -3.19
N ASN A 51 3.80 -3.95 -4.20
CA ASN A 51 2.74 -3.78 -5.19
C ASN A 51 2.57 -5.00 -6.11
N SER A 52 3.68 -5.65 -6.51
CA SER A 52 3.64 -6.90 -7.27
C SER A 52 3.01 -8.06 -6.47
N LEU A 53 3.30 -8.15 -5.17
CA LEU A 53 2.65 -9.11 -4.27
C LEU A 53 1.16 -8.81 -4.09
N ASP A 54 0.78 -7.55 -3.85
CA ASP A 54 -0.64 -7.18 -3.75
C ASP A 54 -1.40 -7.50 -5.06
N ALA A 55 -0.78 -7.27 -6.23
CA ALA A 55 -1.38 -7.54 -7.54
C ALA A 55 -1.58 -9.04 -7.86
N THR A 56 -0.96 -9.92 -7.08
CA THR A 56 -1.02 -11.38 -7.23
C THR A 56 -1.84 -12.02 -6.10
N GLU A 57 -1.45 -11.76 -4.84
CA GLU A 57 -2.04 -12.34 -3.62
C GLU A 57 -3.54 -12.04 -3.50
N LEU A 58 -3.95 -10.79 -3.76
CA LEU A 58 -5.37 -10.38 -3.66
C LEU A 58 -6.28 -11.13 -4.65
N HIS A 59 -5.70 -11.66 -5.73
CA HIS A 59 -6.42 -12.33 -6.82
C HIS A 59 -6.15 -13.83 -6.86
N LYS A 60 -5.54 -14.40 -5.81
CA LYS A 60 -5.14 -15.81 -5.75
C LYS A 60 -4.32 -16.25 -6.96
N ILE A 61 -3.44 -15.38 -7.43
CA ILE A 61 -2.43 -15.74 -8.43
C ILE A 61 -1.14 -16.04 -7.67
N PRO A 62 -0.60 -17.26 -7.74
CA PRO A 62 0.68 -17.57 -7.11
C PRO A 62 1.82 -16.69 -7.68
N PRO A 63 2.46 -15.84 -6.85
CA PRO A 63 3.37 -14.80 -7.36
C PRO A 63 4.62 -15.39 -8.03
N ASP A 64 4.97 -14.85 -9.19
CA ASP A 64 6.26 -15.00 -9.84
C ASP A 64 6.84 -13.59 -10.02
N ILE A 65 7.83 -13.25 -9.20
CA ILE A 65 8.38 -11.90 -9.10
C ILE A 65 9.85 -11.93 -9.50
N LYS A 66 10.19 -11.12 -10.49
CA LYS A 66 11.53 -10.95 -11.01
C LYS A 66 12.02 -9.54 -10.75
N ILE A 67 13.12 -9.44 -10.00
CA ILE A 67 13.74 -8.18 -9.58
C ILE A 67 15.14 -8.14 -10.19
N ILE A 68 15.42 -7.12 -11.00
CA ILE A 68 16.74 -6.88 -11.59
C ILE A 68 17.21 -5.48 -11.20
N ILE A 69 18.41 -5.41 -10.63
CA ILE A 69 19.09 -4.17 -10.31
C ILE A 69 20.43 -4.14 -11.05
N SER A 70 20.68 -3.07 -11.80
CA SER A 70 21.94 -2.86 -12.50
C SER A 70 22.45 -1.44 -12.27
N ILE A 71 23.75 -1.31 -11.99
CA ILE A 71 24.44 -0.02 -11.97
C ILE A 71 24.57 0.50 -13.42
N LYS A 72 24.43 1.81 -13.60
CA LYS A 72 24.62 2.52 -14.86
C LYS A 72 25.80 3.47 -14.75
N GLU A 73 26.11 4.15 -15.84
CA GLU A 73 27.08 5.24 -15.84
C GLU A 73 26.35 6.59 -15.79
N PRO A 74 26.73 7.51 -14.88
CA PRO A 74 27.69 7.33 -13.77
C PRO A 74 27.21 6.34 -12.67
N PRO A 75 28.11 5.77 -11.83
CA PRO A 75 27.80 4.69 -10.88
C PRO A 75 26.75 5.00 -9.81
N ASP A 76 26.43 6.28 -9.60
CA ASP A 76 25.33 6.71 -8.72
C ASP A 76 23.96 6.47 -9.37
N LEU A 77 23.88 6.18 -10.67
CA LEU A 77 22.65 5.81 -11.36
C LEU A 77 22.39 4.32 -11.27
N VAL A 78 21.24 3.96 -10.70
CA VAL A 78 20.80 2.58 -10.55
C VAL A 78 19.52 2.37 -11.33
N SER A 79 19.51 1.36 -12.20
CA SER A 79 18.29 0.90 -12.89
C SER A 79 17.67 -0.23 -12.07
N ILE A 80 16.38 -0.09 -11.79
CA ILE A 80 15.57 -1.08 -11.07
C ILE A 80 14.47 -1.53 -12.01
N LEU A 81 14.33 -2.85 -12.17
CA LEU A 81 13.25 -3.49 -12.93
C LEU A 81 12.57 -4.51 -12.02
N VAL A 82 11.26 -4.42 -11.90
CA VAL A 82 10.43 -5.42 -11.24
C VAL A 82 9.35 -5.88 -12.21
N GLU A 83 9.26 -7.19 -12.41
CA GLU A 83 8.28 -7.87 -13.23
C GLU A 83 7.46 -8.82 -12.35
N ASP A 84 6.14 -8.80 -12.53
CA ASP A 84 5.21 -9.71 -11.90
C ASP A 84 4.26 -10.36 -12.91
N ASN A 85 3.66 -11.47 -12.49
CA ASN A 85 2.57 -12.16 -13.17
C ASN A 85 1.19 -11.80 -12.60
N GLY A 86 1.01 -10.58 -12.06
CA GLY A 86 -0.24 -10.16 -11.43
C GLY A 86 -1.38 -9.88 -12.41
N ILE A 87 -2.44 -9.24 -11.91
CA ILE A 87 -3.62 -8.90 -12.72
C ILE A 87 -3.36 -7.93 -13.87
N GLY A 88 -2.21 -7.24 -13.87
CA GLY A 88 -1.94 -6.11 -14.74
C GLY A 88 -2.78 -4.87 -14.41
N ILE A 89 -2.47 -3.76 -15.05
CA ILE A 89 -3.16 -2.49 -14.92
C ILE A 89 -3.91 -2.19 -16.23
N PRO A 90 -5.20 -1.82 -16.19
CA PRO A 90 -5.93 -1.34 -17.37
C PRO A 90 -5.20 -0.16 -18.01
N HIS A 91 -5.09 -0.14 -19.34
CA HIS A 91 -4.21 0.83 -20.01
C HIS A 91 -4.60 2.30 -19.77
N GLU A 92 -5.90 2.57 -19.61
CA GLU A 92 -6.45 3.90 -19.28
C GLU A 92 -5.99 4.40 -17.90
N GLU A 93 -5.76 3.47 -16.97
CA GLU A 93 -5.38 3.75 -15.59
C GLU A 93 -3.87 3.95 -15.40
N VAL A 94 -3.04 3.45 -16.33
CA VAL A 94 -1.58 3.43 -16.18
C VAL A 94 -1.00 4.83 -15.93
N PRO A 95 -1.34 5.88 -16.70
CA PRO A 95 -0.82 7.22 -16.46
C PRO A 95 -1.09 7.69 -15.02
N PHE A 96 -2.31 7.53 -14.53
CA PHE A 96 -2.72 8.02 -13.22
C PHE A 96 -2.12 7.19 -12.07
N VAL A 97 -2.03 5.87 -12.21
CA VAL A 97 -1.43 4.98 -11.21
C VAL A 97 0.04 5.32 -10.94
N PHE A 98 0.79 5.83 -11.93
CA PHE A 98 2.21 6.16 -11.75
C PHE A 98 2.49 7.67 -11.64
N GLY A 99 1.62 8.53 -12.18
CA GLY A 99 1.86 9.97 -12.30
C GLY A 99 0.91 10.87 -11.50
N ARG A 100 -0.02 10.33 -10.71
CA ARG A 100 -0.89 11.11 -9.81
C ARG A 100 -0.78 10.64 -8.36
N VAL A 101 -0.33 11.53 -7.48
CA VAL A 101 -0.26 11.32 -6.03
C VAL A 101 -1.68 11.25 -5.47
N PHE A 102 -1.89 10.37 -4.49
CA PHE A 102 -3.21 10.00 -3.94
C PHE A 102 -4.21 9.48 -4.99
N TYR A 103 -3.68 8.76 -5.99
CA TYR A 103 -4.49 7.98 -6.92
C TYR A 103 -4.24 6.48 -6.74
N GLY A 104 -5.31 5.69 -6.58
CA GLY A 104 -5.19 4.24 -6.48
C GLY A 104 -6.48 3.55 -6.04
N SER A 105 -6.44 2.21 -6.05
CA SER A 105 -7.56 1.34 -5.73
C SER A 105 -7.55 0.82 -4.28
N LYS A 106 -6.65 1.34 -3.43
CA LYS A 106 -6.42 0.84 -2.05
C LYS A 106 -7.21 1.59 -0.96
N TYR A 107 -8.13 2.50 -1.31
CA TYR A 107 -8.95 3.27 -0.35
C TYR A 107 -10.11 2.49 0.28
N VAL A 108 -10.15 1.18 0.11
CA VAL A 108 -11.16 0.30 0.68
C VAL A 108 -10.64 -0.31 1.98
N LEU A 109 -11.50 -0.51 2.96
CA LEU A 109 -11.13 -1.10 4.26
C LEU A 109 -10.84 -2.60 4.09
N ARG A 110 -9.62 -2.92 3.70
CA ARG A 110 -9.08 -4.29 3.58
C ARG A 110 -7.57 -4.25 3.83
N GLN A 111 -7.04 -5.32 4.40
CA GLN A 111 -5.60 -5.49 4.54
C GLN A 111 -4.95 -5.51 3.15
N SER A 112 -3.92 -4.69 2.98
CA SER A 112 -3.00 -4.73 1.84
C SER A 112 -1.65 -4.23 2.32
N ARG A 113 -0.56 -4.54 1.60
CA ARG A 113 0.79 -4.15 2.04
C ARG A 113 0.99 -2.63 2.03
N GLY A 114 0.44 -1.96 1.00
CA GLY A 114 0.50 -0.49 0.89
C GLY A 114 -0.79 0.21 1.31
N VAL A 115 -0.71 1.25 2.14
CA VAL A 115 -1.88 1.90 2.75
C VAL A 115 -2.34 3.18 2.00
N PHE A 116 -1.41 4.02 1.54
CA PHE A 116 -1.74 5.41 1.15
C PHE A 116 -1.79 5.68 -0.35
N GLY A 117 -1.53 4.68 -1.20
CA GLY A 117 -1.40 4.88 -2.66
C GLY A 117 -0.22 5.78 -3.06
N LEU A 118 0.68 6.09 -2.12
CA LEU A 118 1.81 7.01 -2.27
C LEU A 118 3.09 6.34 -2.79
N GLY A 119 3.40 5.14 -2.32
CA GLY A 119 4.76 4.59 -2.37
C GLY A 119 5.42 4.58 -3.75
N ILE A 120 4.78 3.96 -4.75
CA ILE A 120 5.33 3.93 -6.11
C ILE A 120 5.43 5.32 -6.76
N LYS A 121 4.52 6.25 -6.45
CA LYS A 121 4.58 7.63 -6.95
C LYS A 121 5.79 8.35 -6.38
N MET A 122 6.15 8.07 -5.12
CA MET A 122 7.33 8.66 -4.49
C MET A 122 8.62 8.14 -5.12
N ALA A 123 8.67 6.86 -5.49
CA ALA A 123 9.77 6.31 -6.28
C ALA A 123 9.87 6.96 -7.66
N VAL A 124 8.74 7.16 -8.36
CA VAL A 124 8.67 7.87 -9.66
C VAL A 124 9.16 9.32 -9.51
N LEU A 125 8.64 10.03 -8.51
CA LEU A 125 8.98 11.42 -8.23
C LEU A 125 10.48 11.57 -7.92
N TYR A 126 11.01 10.75 -7.01
CA TYR A 126 12.42 10.75 -6.67
C TYR A 126 13.32 10.42 -7.87
N ALA A 127 12.98 9.39 -8.66
CA ALA A 127 13.68 9.06 -9.89
C ALA A 127 13.69 10.21 -10.90
N GLN A 128 12.55 10.88 -11.08
CA GLN A 128 12.41 12.02 -11.99
C GLN A 128 13.24 13.22 -11.53
N ILE A 129 13.21 13.59 -10.25
CA ILE A 129 13.96 14.74 -9.75
C ILE A 129 15.47 14.49 -9.83
N THR A 130 15.91 13.26 -9.55
CA THR A 130 17.33 12.93 -9.47
C THR A 130 17.97 12.64 -10.83
N THR A 131 17.18 12.20 -11.82
CA THR A 131 17.73 11.76 -13.13
C THR A 131 17.09 12.43 -14.34
N GLY A 132 15.94 13.09 -14.18
CA GLY A 132 15.13 13.63 -15.27
C GLY A 132 14.52 12.57 -16.20
N LYS A 133 14.73 11.27 -15.95
CA LYS A 133 14.30 10.18 -16.84
C LYS A 133 12.86 9.77 -16.54
N PRO A 134 12.05 9.45 -17.58
CA PRO A 134 10.71 8.91 -17.38
C PRO A 134 10.78 7.48 -16.83
N ILE A 135 9.74 7.09 -16.09
CA ILE A 135 9.50 5.68 -15.75
C ILE A 135 9.00 4.93 -16.98
N TRP A 136 9.42 3.68 -17.14
CA TRP A 136 8.96 2.79 -18.20
C TRP A 136 8.07 1.69 -17.60
N ILE A 137 6.90 1.47 -18.20
CA ILE A 137 5.93 0.48 -17.75
C ILE A 137 5.51 -0.38 -18.93
N ARG A 138 5.40 -1.70 -18.73
CA ARG A 138 4.74 -2.62 -19.66
C ARG A 138 3.70 -3.43 -18.90
N THR A 139 2.45 -3.43 -19.36
CA THR A 139 1.34 -4.09 -18.64
C THR A 139 0.32 -4.71 -19.60
N SER A 140 -0.32 -5.78 -19.16
CA SER A 140 -1.50 -6.33 -19.81
C SER A 140 -2.39 -7.00 -18.76
N THR A 141 -3.68 -6.69 -18.79
CA THR A 141 -4.65 -7.41 -17.96
C THR A 141 -4.93 -8.79 -18.54
N MET A 142 -5.42 -9.72 -17.72
CA MET A 142 -5.66 -11.12 -18.11
C MET A 142 -6.49 -11.22 -19.41
N ASN A 143 -7.59 -10.46 -19.49
CA ASN A 143 -8.55 -10.49 -20.60
C ASN A 143 -8.25 -9.48 -21.72
N SER A 144 -7.22 -8.65 -21.58
CA SER A 144 -6.87 -7.67 -22.62
C SER A 144 -6.31 -8.37 -23.87
N LYS A 145 -6.64 -7.84 -25.05
CA LYS A 145 -6.04 -8.25 -26.34
C LYS A 145 -4.75 -7.49 -26.67
N ILE A 146 -4.33 -6.57 -25.80
CA ILE A 146 -3.18 -5.70 -26.00
C ILE A 146 -2.18 -5.79 -24.84
N ILE A 147 -0.92 -5.53 -25.16
CA ILE A 147 0.15 -5.21 -24.22
C ILE A 147 0.45 -3.72 -24.41
N ALA A 148 0.27 -2.96 -23.35
CA ALA A 148 0.51 -1.52 -23.36
C ALA A 148 1.88 -1.22 -22.75
N GLU A 149 2.62 -0.33 -23.39
CA GLU A 149 3.96 0.10 -23.01
C GLU A 149 3.99 1.64 -22.91
N TYR A 150 4.36 2.16 -21.75
CA TYR A 150 4.31 3.58 -21.44
C TYR A 150 5.65 4.11 -20.98
N ARG A 151 5.92 5.37 -21.33
CA ARG A 151 6.94 6.21 -20.67
C ARG A 151 6.25 7.40 -20.06
N ILE A 152 6.33 7.54 -18.73
CA ILE A 152 5.56 8.53 -17.98
C ILE A 152 6.50 9.41 -17.14
N LYS A 153 6.17 10.70 -17.07
CA LYS A 153 6.66 11.68 -16.10
C LYS A 153 5.49 12.20 -15.27
N MET A 154 5.80 12.89 -14.18
CA MET A 154 4.84 13.58 -13.34
C MET A 154 5.01 15.09 -13.51
N ASP A 155 3.90 15.79 -13.79
CA ASP A 155 3.79 17.22 -13.57
C ASP A 155 3.67 17.46 -12.06
N ILE A 156 4.73 17.99 -11.46
CA ILE A 156 4.81 18.20 -10.00
C ILE A 156 3.86 19.33 -9.59
N SER A 157 3.75 20.39 -10.38
CA SER A 157 2.90 21.54 -10.05
C SER A 157 1.43 21.18 -10.16
N ARG A 158 1.03 20.42 -11.19
CA ARG A 158 -0.39 20.05 -11.41
C ARG A 158 -0.81 18.74 -10.75
N ASN A 159 0.13 17.95 -10.20
CA ASN A 159 -0.12 16.58 -9.75
C ASN A 159 -0.83 15.73 -10.83
N MET A 160 -0.30 15.76 -12.06
CA MET A 160 -0.88 15.06 -13.20
C MET A 160 0.19 14.29 -13.98
N PRO A 161 -0.16 13.17 -14.62
CA PRO A 161 0.78 12.43 -15.45
C PRO A 161 1.08 13.17 -16.76
N ILE A 162 2.33 13.11 -17.19
CA ILE A 162 2.80 13.51 -18.52
C ILE A 162 3.20 12.22 -19.25
N VAL A 163 2.41 11.83 -20.26
CA VAL A 163 2.71 10.65 -21.08
C VAL A 163 3.69 11.07 -22.18
N ILE A 164 4.93 10.58 -22.08
CA ILE A 164 5.98 10.83 -23.08
C ILE A 164 5.79 9.93 -24.31
N SER A 165 5.39 8.68 -24.09
CA SER A 165 5.05 7.75 -25.17
C SER A 165 4.09 6.68 -24.68
N ALA A 166 3.19 6.24 -25.55
CA ALA A 166 2.30 5.10 -25.34
C ALA A 166 2.30 4.22 -26.58
N ASN A 167 2.73 2.97 -26.45
CA ASN A 167 2.78 1.99 -27.52
C ASN A 167 1.89 0.80 -27.18
N PHE A 168 1.08 0.36 -28.14
CA PHE A 168 0.16 -0.77 -27.97
C PHE A 168 0.52 -1.88 -28.94
N ARG A 169 0.72 -3.09 -28.41
CA ARG A 169 1.03 -4.29 -29.22
C ARG A 169 -0.08 -5.32 -29.05
N LYS A 170 -0.42 -6.03 -30.13
CA LYS A 170 -1.35 -7.16 -30.05
C LYS A 170 -0.76 -8.26 -29.15
N LYS A 171 -1.54 -8.69 -28.18
CA LYS A 171 -1.19 -9.77 -27.26
C LYS A 171 -1.27 -11.12 -27.99
N ARG A 172 -0.11 -11.75 -28.20
CA ARG A 172 0.01 -13.06 -28.90
C ARG A 172 0.14 -14.26 -27.95
N SER A 173 0.27 -14.00 -26.65
CA SER A 173 0.45 -15.01 -25.61
C SER A 173 -0.53 -14.78 -24.46
N LYS A 174 -0.61 -15.72 -23.52
CA LYS A 174 -1.41 -15.56 -22.29
C LYS A 174 -0.75 -14.64 -21.25
N TRP A 175 0.31 -13.90 -21.61
CA TRP A 175 1.07 -13.07 -20.68
C TRP A 175 0.18 -12.00 -20.02
N HIS A 176 0.22 -11.91 -18.70
CA HIS A 176 -0.44 -10.85 -17.94
C HIS A 176 0.46 -10.47 -16.77
N GLY A 177 0.25 -9.26 -16.25
CA GLY A 177 1.07 -8.70 -15.20
C GLY A 177 1.65 -7.36 -15.58
N THR A 178 2.60 -6.90 -14.78
CA THR A 178 3.19 -5.57 -14.89
C THR A 178 4.71 -5.67 -14.83
N ILE A 179 5.38 -4.91 -15.68
CA ILE A 179 6.81 -4.65 -15.59
C ILE A 179 7.00 -3.18 -15.39
N VAL A 180 7.75 -2.82 -14.36
CA VAL A 180 8.07 -1.44 -14.04
C VAL A 180 9.59 -1.32 -14.04
N LYS A 181 10.10 -0.36 -14.81
CA LYS A 181 11.52 -0.03 -14.88
C LYS A 181 11.71 1.46 -14.66
N LEU A 182 12.56 1.81 -13.70
CA LEU A 182 12.96 3.19 -13.44
C LEU A 182 14.47 3.29 -13.23
N ILE A 183 14.99 4.50 -13.40
CA ILE A 183 16.39 4.82 -13.13
C ILE A 183 16.40 5.92 -12.08
N THR A 184 17.17 5.74 -11.01
CA THR A 184 17.23 6.67 -9.89
C THR A 184 18.67 6.82 -9.38
N LYS A 185 18.97 7.93 -8.69
CA LYS A 185 20.22 8.03 -7.96
C LYS A 185 20.17 7.16 -6.70
N GLY A 186 21.18 6.33 -6.49
CA GLY A 186 21.21 5.36 -5.39
C GLY A 186 22.64 4.94 -5.05
N ASN A 187 22.85 4.53 -3.79
CA ASN A 187 24.11 3.93 -3.37
C ASN A 187 23.90 2.42 -3.20
N TRP A 188 24.26 1.65 -4.24
CA TRP A 188 24.09 0.19 -4.23
C TRP A 188 24.89 -0.46 -3.11
N THR A 189 26.17 -0.12 -2.97
CA THR A 189 27.08 -0.73 -1.99
C THR A 189 26.51 -0.68 -0.58
N LEU A 190 25.94 0.46 -0.16
CA LEU A 190 25.35 0.62 1.16
C LEU A 190 23.93 0.01 1.28
N ALA A 191 23.16 -0.02 0.18
CA ALA A 191 21.78 -0.50 0.21
C ALA A 191 21.67 -2.03 0.05
N ARG A 192 22.65 -2.66 -0.60
CA ARG A 192 22.65 -4.06 -1.01
C ARG A 192 22.21 -5.00 0.11
N ARG A 193 22.87 -4.95 1.27
CA ARG A 193 22.56 -5.83 2.42
C ARG A 193 21.12 -5.69 2.90
N ARG A 194 20.60 -4.46 2.99
CA ARG A 194 19.22 -4.20 3.43
C ARG A 194 18.20 -4.73 2.41
N ILE A 195 18.51 -4.62 1.12
CA ILE A 195 17.65 -5.14 0.04
C ILE A 195 17.64 -6.67 0.07
N GLU A 196 18.81 -7.32 0.19
CA GLU A 196 18.90 -8.77 0.34
C GLU A 196 18.12 -9.28 1.56
N ASP A 197 18.29 -8.62 2.71
CA ASP A 197 17.56 -8.96 3.94
C ASP A 197 16.05 -8.82 3.76
N TYR A 198 15.59 -7.76 3.10
CA TYR A 198 14.17 -7.57 2.79
C TYR A 198 13.63 -8.67 1.88
N ILE A 199 14.36 -9.05 0.82
CA ILE A 199 13.93 -10.10 -0.11
C ILE A 199 13.90 -11.46 0.59
N ARG A 200 14.91 -11.79 1.42
CA ARG A 200 14.95 -13.01 2.23
C ARG A 200 13.78 -13.09 3.22
N ARG A 201 13.49 -11.99 3.93
CA ARG A 201 12.35 -11.90 4.85
C ARG A 201 11.02 -12.02 4.12
N THR A 202 10.91 -11.39 2.95
CA THR A 202 9.73 -11.51 2.10
C THR A 202 9.51 -12.97 1.69
N ALA A 203 10.55 -13.64 1.17
CA ALA A 203 10.48 -15.06 0.79
C ALA A 203 10.11 -15.99 1.97
N MET A 204 10.48 -15.61 3.20
CA MET A 204 10.09 -16.34 4.41
C MET A 204 8.58 -16.25 4.69
N ILE A 205 7.96 -15.09 4.48
CA ILE A 205 6.51 -14.93 4.70
C ILE A 205 5.67 -15.20 3.45
N THR A 206 6.29 -15.48 2.31
CA THR A 206 5.62 -15.86 1.05
C THR A 206 6.14 -17.20 0.51
N PRO A 207 5.96 -18.31 1.26
CA PRO A 207 6.44 -19.65 0.84
C PRO A 207 5.85 -20.12 -0.50
N TYR A 208 4.74 -19.52 -0.91
CA TYR A 208 4.01 -19.77 -2.15
C TYR A 208 4.49 -18.94 -3.36
N ALA A 209 5.44 -18.03 -3.18
CA ALA A 209 5.97 -17.17 -4.23
C ALA A 209 7.29 -17.72 -4.81
N ASP A 210 7.45 -17.56 -6.12
CA ASP A 210 8.76 -17.58 -6.77
C ASP A 210 9.32 -16.15 -6.78
N ILE A 211 10.51 -15.96 -6.22
CA ILE A 211 11.19 -14.67 -6.22
C ILE A 211 12.59 -14.87 -6.80
N TYR A 212 12.84 -14.22 -7.93
CA TYR A 212 14.14 -14.15 -8.57
C TYR A 212 14.72 -12.75 -8.39
N PHE A 213 15.90 -12.65 -7.81
CA PHE A 213 16.60 -11.39 -7.59
C PHE A 213 18.00 -11.44 -8.18
N LYS A 214 18.30 -10.49 -9.07
CA LYS A 214 19.63 -10.29 -9.64
C LYS A 214 20.09 -8.85 -9.40
N GLY A 215 21.10 -8.68 -8.57
CA GLY A 215 21.87 -7.45 -8.45
C GLY A 215 23.14 -7.47 -9.31
N PRO A 216 23.97 -6.41 -9.26
CA PRO A 216 25.27 -6.35 -9.92
C PRO A 216 26.22 -7.50 -9.54
N ASP A 217 26.21 -7.90 -8.27
CA ASP A 217 27.20 -8.77 -7.62
C ASP A 217 26.53 -9.87 -6.76
N VAL A 218 25.22 -10.08 -6.95
CA VAL A 218 24.44 -11.05 -6.17
C VAL A 218 23.30 -11.61 -7.01
N GLU A 219 23.07 -12.92 -6.90
CA GLU A 219 21.92 -13.60 -7.48
C GLU A 219 21.26 -14.48 -6.41
N LEU A 220 19.98 -14.25 -6.15
CA LEU A 220 19.18 -15.01 -5.19
C LEU A 220 17.96 -15.60 -5.89
N ILE A 221 17.73 -16.89 -5.68
CA ILE A 221 16.60 -17.61 -6.25
C ILE A 221 15.82 -18.27 -5.14
N PHE A 222 14.56 -17.87 -5.00
CA PHE A 222 13.63 -18.41 -4.02
C PHE A 222 12.48 -19.09 -4.76
N LYS A 223 12.54 -20.42 -4.94
CA LYS A 223 11.44 -21.23 -5.51
C LYS A 223 10.36 -21.62 -4.51
N ARG A 224 9.08 -21.41 -4.84
CA ARG A 224 7.94 -21.76 -3.98
C ARG A 224 7.99 -23.23 -3.52
N ASN A 225 7.63 -23.49 -2.27
CA ASN A 225 7.53 -24.85 -1.71
C ASN A 225 6.06 -25.28 -1.46
N THR A 226 5.10 -24.42 -1.76
CA THR A 226 3.67 -24.70 -1.64
C THR A 226 2.89 -23.92 -2.69
N ARG A 227 1.72 -24.44 -3.10
CA ARG A 227 0.74 -23.68 -3.91
C ARG A 227 -0.44 -23.18 -3.08
N LYS A 228 -0.56 -23.61 -1.82
CA LYS A 228 -1.55 -23.10 -0.86
C LYS A 228 -1.20 -21.64 -0.55
N MET A 229 -2.14 -20.75 -0.82
CA MET A 229 -2.06 -19.33 -0.48
C MET A 229 -3.05 -19.01 0.65
N PRO A 230 -2.79 -17.95 1.42
CA PRO A 230 -3.77 -17.45 2.38
C PRO A 230 -5.04 -17.00 1.67
N THR A 231 -6.14 -16.96 2.41
CA THR A 231 -7.41 -16.45 1.89
C THR A 231 -7.32 -14.93 1.71
N PRO A 232 -7.55 -14.38 0.50
CA PRO A 232 -7.48 -12.94 0.29
C PRO A 232 -8.46 -12.19 1.20
N PRO A 233 -8.08 -10.99 1.67
CA PRO A 233 -8.94 -10.17 2.50
C PRO A 233 -10.12 -9.66 1.67
N LYS A 234 -11.29 -9.58 2.29
CA LYS A 234 -12.50 -9.01 1.71
C LYS A 234 -12.60 -7.53 2.07
N VAL A 235 -13.40 -6.79 1.30
CA VAL A 235 -13.74 -5.41 1.67
C VAL A 235 -14.62 -5.44 2.92
N GLY A 236 -14.11 -4.87 4.00
CA GLY A 236 -14.81 -4.70 5.27
C GLY A 236 -15.65 -3.42 5.29
N LYS A 237 -16.49 -3.33 6.31
CA LYS A 237 -17.25 -2.12 6.67
C LYS A 237 -16.60 -1.47 7.90
N PRO A 238 -16.72 -0.15 8.08
CA PRO A 238 -16.24 0.49 9.31
C PRO A 238 -16.96 -0.05 10.54
N HIS A 239 -16.24 -0.11 11.66
CA HIS A 239 -16.84 -0.46 12.94
C HIS A 239 -17.37 0.81 13.65
N PRO A 240 -18.58 0.80 14.25
CA PRO A 240 -19.18 2.02 14.84
C PRO A 240 -18.29 2.73 15.87
N TYR A 241 -17.58 1.97 16.68
CA TYR A 241 -16.65 2.51 17.69
C TYR A 241 -15.45 3.27 17.10
N GLY A 242 -15.01 2.91 15.89
CA GLY A 242 -13.74 3.37 15.30
C GLY A 242 -13.87 4.57 14.37
N ILE A 243 -15.08 5.06 14.12
CA ILE A 243 -15.28 6.17 13.18
C ILE A 243 -15.06 7.54 13.83
N ASP A 244 -14.72 8.52 13.00
CA ASP A 244 -14.73 9.93 13.35
C ASP A 244 -15.91 10.67 12.69
N LEU A 245 -16.02 11.96 12.99
CA LEU A 245 -17.13 12.79 12.52
C LEU A 245 -17.12 12.95 10.99
N GLU A 246 -15.94 13.13 10.40
CA GLU A 246 -15.78 13.36 8.97
C GLU A 246 -16.12 12.09 8.18
N MET A 247 -15.65 10.94 8.66
CA MET A 247 -16.01 9.65 8.10
C MET A 247 -17.53 9.42 8.21
N LEU A 248 -18.15 9.71 9.35
CA LEU A 248 -19.60 9.57 9.51
C LEU A 248 -20.38 10.46 8.54
N ARG A 249 -20.00 11.73 8.39
CA ARG A 249 -20.59 12.67 7.42
C ARG A 249 -20.48 12.15 6.01
N ARG A 250 -19.27 11.75 5.60
CA ARG A 250 -19.02 11.16 4.28
C ARG A 250 -19.86 9.91 4.03
N LEU A 251 -20.03 9.05 5.04
CA LEU A 251 -20.89 7.87 4.92
C LEU A 251 -22.35 8.27 4.74
N ILE A 252 -22.85 9.27 5.47
CA ILE A 252 -24.22 9.78 5.30
C ILE A 252 -24.43 10.35 3.89
N GLU A 253 -23.47 11.11 3.37
CA GLU A 253 -23.55 11.75 2.05
C GLU A 253 -23.59 10.76 0.89
N ILE A 254 -22.81 9.67 0.97
CA ILE A 254 -22.71 8.67 -0.10
C ILE A 254 -23.94 7.74 -0.12
N HIS A 255 -24.65 7.60 1.00
CA HIS A 255 -25.84 6.74 1.09
C HIS A 255 -27.11 7.47 0.63
N ASN A 256 -28.12 6.70 0.23
CA ASN A 256 -29.42 7.25 -0.16
C ASN A 256 -30.06 8.01 1.01
N ARG A 257 -30.27 9.32 0.85
CA ARG A 257 -30.77 10.21 1.91
C ARG A 257 -32.18 9.89 2.42
N ASN A 258 -32.94 9.05 1.72
CA ASN A 258 -34.29 8.63 2.11
C ASN A 258 -34.34 7.39 3.01
N ILE A 259 -33.21 6.71 3.25
CA ILE A 259 -33.18 5.56 4.17
C ILE A 259 -33.30 6.02 5.62
N THR A 260 -33.81 5.12 6.45
CA THR A 260 -33.93 5.33 7.90
C THR A 260 -32.56 5.27 8.58
N LEU A 261 -32.42 5.92 9.74
CA LEU A 261 -31.21 5.84 10.56
C LEU A 261 -30.91 4.38 10.95
N ARG A 262 -31.94 3.58 11.23
CA ARG A 262 -31.79 2.14 11.53
C ARG A 262 -31.17 1.38 10.35
N ASP A 263 -31.73 1.54 9.16
CA ASP A 263 -31.22 0.91 7.94
C ASP A 263 -29.79 1.34 7.64
N PHE A 264 -29.51 2.63 7.82
CA PHE A 264 -28.17 3.17 7.65
C PHE A 264 -27.18 2.45 8.57
N ILE A 265 -27.47 2.35 9.87
CA ILE A 265 -26.54 1.75 10.83
C ILE A 265 -26.28 0.27 10.48
N MET A 266 -27.32 -0.48 10.12
CA MET A 266 -27.20 -1.90 9.76
C MET A 266 -26.45 -2.12 8.45
N LYS A 267 -26.70 -1.28 7.44
CA LYS A 267 -26.08 -1.43 6.12
C LYS A 267 -24.65 -0.89 6.11
N CYS A 268 -24.36 0.15 6.86
CA CYS A 268 -23.10 0.87 6.78
C CYS A 268 -22.01 0.25 7.65
N PHE A 269 -22.35 -0.24 8.85
CA PHE A 269 -21.35 -0.65 9.83
C PHE A 269 -21.16 -2.16 9.93
N GLU A 270 -19.97 -2.57 10.33
CA GLU A 270 -19.67 -3.98 10.59
C GLU A 270 -20.25 -4.45 11.92
N GLY A 271 -20.79 -5.67 11.93
CA GLY A 271 -21.22 -6.34 13.16
C GLY A 271 -22.57 -5.86 13.70
N VAL A 272 -23.30 -5.03 12.94
CA VAL A 272 -24.60 -4.50 13.34
C VAL A 272 -25.73 -5.21 12.58
N GLY A 273 -26.48 -6.05 13.28
CA GLY A 273 -27.74 -6.63 12.80
C GLY A 273 -28.94 -5.96 13.48
N GLU A 274 -30.16 -6.37 13.11
CA GLU A 274 -31.42 -5.78 13.59
C GLU A 274 -31.45 -5.61 15.12
N GLY A 275 -31.21 -6.70 15.86
CA GLY A 275 -31.25 -6.64 17.33
C GLY A 275 -30.20 -5.71 17.95
N ILE A 276 -29.01 -5.59 17.36
CA ILE A 276 -27.97 -4.68 17.88
C ILE A 276 -28.32 -3.23 17.55
N ALA A 277 -28.83 -2.98 16.33
CA ALA A 277 -29.26 -1.67 15.90
C ALA A 277 -30.41 -1.16 16.78
N HIS A 278 -31.40 -2.02 17.05
CA HIS A 278 -32.52 -1.71 17.95
C HIS A 278 -32.02 -1.38 19.36
N ASN A 279 -31.24 -2.27 20.00
CA ASN A 279 -30.70 -2.04 21.34
C ASN A 279 -29.87 -0.75 21.43
N PHE A 280 -29.08 -0.44 20.39
CA PHE A 280 -28.31 0.80 20.33
C PHE A 280 -29.21 2.02 20.25
N LEU A 281 -30.20 2.03 19.36
CA LEU A 281 -31.12 3.16 19.15
C LEU A 281 -31.95 3.44 20.39
N GLU A 282 -32.45 2.39 21.07
CA GLU A 282 -33.16 2.51 22.34
C GLU A 282 -32.26 3.08 23.44
N TRP A 283 -31.05 2.52 23.61
CA TRP A 283 -30.08 3.01 24.60
C TRP A 283 -29.66 4.46 24.34
N ALA A 284 -29.48 4.82 23.07
CA ALA A 284 -29.09 6.15 22.64
C ALA A 284 -30.25 7.16 22.69
N ARG A 285 -31.50 6.69 22.83
CA ARG A 285 -32.75 7.47 22.70
C ARG A 285 -32.84 8.20 21.37
N LEU A 286 -32.50 7.52 20.28
CA LEU A 286 -32.53 8.06 18.91
C LEU A 286 -33.69 7.46 18.13
N ASN A 287 -34.38 8.30 17.35
CA ASN A 287 -35.45 7.84 16.47
C ASN A 287 -34.85 7.11 15.26
N GLY A 288 -34.98 5.78 15.25
CA GLY A 288 -34.48 4.92 14.17
C GLY A 288 -35.15 5.14 12.81
N ASP A 289 -36.40 5.64 12.79
CA ASP A 289 -37.21 5.80 11.58
C ASP A 289 -36.99 7.18 10.92
N LYS A 290 -36.27 8.07 11.60
CA LYS A 290 -35.84 9.35 11.04
C LYS A 290 -34.97 9.12 9.81
N LYS A 291 -35.24 9.88 8.74
CA LYS A 291 -34.47 9.78 7.49
C LYS A 291 -33.15 10.51 7.61
N LEU A 292 -32.14 10.04 6.88
CA LEU A 292 -30.81 10.64 6.90
C LEU A 292 -30.80 12.12 6.47
N LYS A 293 -31.65 12.51 5.51
CA LYS A 293 -31.78 13.92 5.07
C LYS A 293 -32.23 14.88 6.16
N ASP A 294 -32.90 14.38 7.21
CA ASP A 294 -33.50 15.19 8.25
C ASP A 294 -32.57 15.30 9.48
N LEU A 295 -31.38 14.69 9.44
CA LEU A 295 -30.39 14.75 10.50
C LEU A 295 -29.64 16.08 10.48
N SER A 296 -29.67 16.79 11.60
CA SER A 296 -28.88 18.01 11.79
C SER A 296 -27.42 17.69 12.13
N THR A 297 -26.54 18.68 12.00
CA THR A 297 -25.12 18.53 12.37
C THR A 297 -24.93 18.13 13.83
N SER A 298 -25.72 18.70 14.75
CA SER A 298 -25.66 18.37 16.18
C SER A 298 -26.17 16.96 16.47
N GLU A 299 -27.15 16.47 15.71
CA GLU A 299 -27.61 15.09 15.81
C GLU A 299 -26.56 14.09 15.32
N ILE A 300 -25.79 14.43 14.28
CA ILE A 300 -24.69 13.60 13.79
C ILE A 300 -23.56 13.51 14.83
N GLU A 301 -23.24 14.62 15.49
CA GLU A 301 -22.25 14.65 16.58
C GLU A 301 -22.72 13.83 17.80
N ASN A 302 -23.99 13.98 18.18
CA ASN A 302 -24.59 13.17 19.24
C ASN A 302 -24.56 11.67 18.87
N LEU A 303 -24.95 11.32 17.64
CA LEU A 303 -24.88 9.95 17.13
C LEU A 303 -23.47 9.37 17.26
N LEU A 304 -22.44 10.12 16.86
CA LEU A 304 -21.03 9.70 16.97
C LEU A 304 -20.63 9.43 18.42
N ASN A 305 -20.95 10.35 19.34
CA ASN A 305 -20.64 10.20 20.76
C ASN A 305 -21.32 8.97 21.37
N LYS A 306 -22.57 8.71 20.99
CA LYS A 306 -23.31 7.50 21.38
C LYS A 306 -22.67 6.25 20.79
N MET A 307 -22.26 6.26 19.52
CA MET A 307 -21.58 5.13 18.89
C MET A 307 -20.27 4.77 19.60
N LYS A 308 -19.47 5.76 20.02
CA LYS A 308 -18.21 5.51 20.76
C LYS A 308 -18.44 5.01 22.18
N SER A 309 -19.53 5.42 22.81
CA SER A 309 -19.82 5.10 24.23
C SER A 309 -20.54 3.76 24.40
N TYR A 310 -21.22 3.26 23.37
CA TYR A 310 -21.99 2.03 23.43
C TYR A 310 -21.08 0.78 23.48
N ARG A 311 -21.22 -0.02 24.55
CA ARG A 311 -20.43 -1.24 24.78
C ARG A 311 -21.05 -2.51 24.19
N GLY A 312 -22.28 -2.42 23.67
CA GLY A 312 -23.01 -3.57 23.09
C GLY A 312 -22.60 -3.91 21.65
N TRP A 313 -21.61 -3.23 21.08
CA TRP A 313 -21.09 -3.58 19.76
C TRP A 313 -20.41 -4.94 19.77
N ARG A 314 -20.64 -5.73 18.71
CA ARG A 314 -19.85 -6.94 18.47
C ARG A 314 -18.46 -6.55 18.02
N ARG A 315 -17.45 -7.34 18.42
CA ARG A 315 -16.08 -7.17 17.92
C ARG A 315 -16.06 -7.25 16.38
N PRO A 316 -15.26 -6.42 15.70
CA PRO A 316 -15.13 -6.47 14.24
C PRO A 316 -14.60 -7.84 13.80
N ARG A 317 -15.04 -8.30 12.63
CA ARG A 317 -14.65 -9.61 12.12
C ARG A 317 -13.31 -9.51 11.38
N ALA A 318 -12.59 -10.61 11.30
CA ALA A 318 -11.34 -10.69 10.55
C ALA A 318 -11.50 -10.81 9.03
N LEU A 319 -12.69 -10.52 8.47
CA LEU A 319 -12.93 -10.69 7.03
C LEU A 319 -12.06 -9.77 6.18
N SER A 320 -11.69 -8.61 6.74
CA SER A 320 -10.78 -7.65 6.12
C SER A 320 -9.30 -8.00 6.30
N LEU A 321 -8.98 -9.08 7.03
CA LEU A 321 -7.62 -9.55 7.28
C LEU A 321 -7.32 -10.80 6.45
N SER A 322 -6.03 -11.03 6.21
CA SER A 322 -5.48 -12.19 5.51
C SER A 322 -4.23 -12.66 6.27
N PRO A 323 -4.41 -13.35 7.42
CA PRO A 323 -3.28 -13.93 8.13
C PRO A 323 -2.59 -14.98 7.26
N LEU A 324 -1.29 -15.16 7.46
CA LEU A 324 -0.51 -16.17 6.75
C LEU A 324 -0.92 -17.58 7.19
N GLY A 325 -1.17 -17.75 8.48
CA GLY A 325 -1.51 -19.01 9.12
C GLY A 325 -0.27 -19.82 9.53
N GLU A 326 -0.45 -20.65 10.55
CA GLU A 326 0.60 -21.48 11.16
C GLU A 326 1.35 -22.34 10.14
N ASP A 327 0.63 -23.06 9.27
CA ASP A 327 1.22 -23.93 8.26
C ASP A 327 2.16 -23.19 7.31
N LEU A 328 1.72 -22.05 6.77
CA LEU A 328 2.49 -21.31 5.76
C LEU A 328 3.67 -20.61 6.42
N LEU A 329 3.47 -20.02 7.60
CA LEU A 329 4.56 -19.42 8.37
C LEU A 329 5.65 -20.45 8.69
N ARG A 330 5.26 -21.65 9.12
CA ARG A 330 6.18 -22.77 9.40
C ARG A 330 6.99 -23.14 8.17
N LYS A 331 6.33 -23.42 7.04
CA LYS A 331 6.97 -23.79 5.77
C LYS A 331 7.96 -22.72 5.26
N GLY A 332 7.64 -21.45 5.50
CA GLY A 332 8.49 -20.33 5.14
C GLY A 332 9.75 -20.25 5.98
N ILE A 333 9.60 -20.38 7.31
CA ILE A 333 10.72 -20.41 8.28
C ILE A 333 11.65 -21.60 8.00
N GLU A 334 11.10 -22.81 7.85
CA GLU A 334 11.88 -24.04 7.59
C GLU A 334 12.75 -23.89 6.35
N ARG A 335 12.16 -23.35 5.28
CA ARG A 335 12.84 -23.17 4.00
C ARG A 335 13.96 -22.15 4.06
N ILE A 336 13.76 -21.01 4.71
CA ILE A 336 14.71 -19.89 4.68
C ILE A 336 15.80 -20.05 5.75
N LEU A 337 15.46 -20.56 6.93
CA LEU A 337 16.39 -20.66 8.06
C LEU A 337 16.98 -22.06 8.26
N SER A 338 16.35 -23.10 7.70
CA SER A 338 16.74 -24.51 7.93
C SER A 338 17.01 -24.82 9.42
N PRO A 339 16.04 -24.58 10.31
CA PRO A 339 16.17 -24.86 11.74
C PRO A 339 16.05 -26.36 12.04
N GLU A 340 16.47 -26.76 13.24
CA GLU A 340 16.17 -28.10 13.79
C GLU A 340 14.75 -28.18 14.35
N TYR A 341 14.27 -27.08 14.94
CA TYR A 341 12.94 -27.00 15.51
C TYR A 341 12.24 -25.71 15.11
N VAL A 342 10.94 -25.81 14.81
CA VAL A 342 10.08 -24.66 14.52
C VAL A 342 8.71 -24.85 15.16
N VAL A 343 8.18 -23.77 15.73
CA VAL A 343 6.80 -23.69 16.22
C VAL A 343 6.18 -22.37 15.77
N THR A 344 4.91 -22.41 15.40
CA THR A 344 4.16 -21.26 14.89
C THR A 344 2.78 -21.23 15.53
N VAL A 345 2.28 -20.03 15.83
CA VAL A 345 0.94 -19.82 16.38
C VAL A 345 0.26 -18.63 15.73
N THR A 346 -1.01 -18.78 15.39
CA THR A 346 -1.89 -17.71 14.91
C THR A 346 -2.93 -17.43 15.98
N ARG A 347 -2.88 -16.25 16.62
CA ARG A 347 -3.84 -15.88 17.67
C ARG A 347 -5.24 -15.64 17.11
N LYS A 348 -6.25 -15.77 17.97
CA LYS A 348 -7.62 -15.32 17.66
C LYS A 348 -7.63 -13.80 17.39
N THR A 349 -8.55 -13.36 16.54
CA THR A 349 -8.74 -11.96 16.20
C THR A 349 -9.04 -11.11 17.43
N SER A 350 -8.37 -9.97 17.51
CA SER A 350 -8.64 -8.91 18.47
C SER A 350 -8.98 -7.62 17.74
N SER A 351 -9.28 -6.55 18.47
CA SER A 351 -9.62 -5.25 17.87
C SER A 351 -9.05 -4.11 18.68
N TYR A 352 -8.58 -3.07 17.99
CA TYR A 352 -8.10 -1.82 18.60
C TYR A 352 -8.70 -0.63 17.84
N SER A 353 -9.35 0.28 18.56
CA SER A 353 -10.01 1.47 17.97
C SER A 353 -10.91 1.15 16.77
N GLY A 354 -11.70 0.06 16.86
CA GLY A 354 -12.59 -0.40 15.79
C GLY A 354 -11.90 -1.14 14.64
N ASN A 355 -10.58 -1.31 14.66
CA ASN A 355 -9.84 -2.05 13.63
C ASN A 355 -9.53 -3.47 14.10
N PRO A 356 -9.93 -4.52 13.36
CA PRO A 356 -9.55 -5.88 13.68
C PRO A 356 -8.05 -6.09 13.44
N PHE A 357 -7.40 -6.90 14.27
CA PHE A 357 -6.03 -7.34 14.05
C PHE A 357 -5.81 -8.79 14.52
N ILE A 358 -4.81 -9.45 13.94
CA ILE A 358 -4.35 -10.80 14.29
C ILE A 358 -2.84 -10.73 14.51
N VAL A 359 -2.34 -11.46 15.50
CA VAL A 359 -0.91 -11.60 15.78
C VAL A 359 -0.48 -13.03 15.49
N GLU A 360 0.57 -13.17 14.69
CA GLU A 360 1.18 -14.46 14.33
C GLU A 360 2.63 -14.46 14.81
N VAL A 361 3.05 -15.58 15.40
CA VAL A 361 4.40 -15.72 15.96
C VAL A 361 4.99 -17.03 15.51
N GLY A 362 6.25 -17.00 15.07
CA GLY A 362 7.06 -18.17 14.79
C GLY A 362 8.35 -18.14 15.61
N LEU A 363 8.74 -19.28 16.17
CA LEU A 363 10.01 -19.49 16.85
C LEU A 363 10.76 -20.62 16.14
N ALA A 364 12.03 -20.38 15.83
CA ALA A 364 12.92 -21.32 15.16
C ALA A 364 14.22 -21.47 15.96
N TRP A 365 14.74 -22.68 16.08
CA TRP A 365 15.92 -23.00 16.88
C TRP A 365 16.82 -24.06 16.21
N GLY A 366 18.13 -23.95 16.43
CA GLY A 366 19.14 -24.89 15.93
C GLY A 366 19.39 -24.83 14.42
N GLY A 367 20.06 -25.84 13.89
CA GLY A 367 20.30 -26.03 12.46
C GLY A 367 21.28 -25.00 11.87
N LYS A 368 20.90 -24.37 10.76
CA LYS A 368 21.73 -23.36 10.07
C LYS A 368 21.54 -21.94 10.62
N ILE A 369 20.79 -21.77 11.70
CA ILE A 369 20.62 -20.47 12.34
C ILE A 369 21.96 -20.08 13.00
N PRO A 370 22.49 -18.87 12.74
CA PRO A 370 23.76 -18.45 13.31
C PRO A 370 23.67 -18.32 14.84
N MET A 371 24.71 -18.80 15.53
CA MET A 371 24.83 -18.63 16.99
C MET A 371 25.05 -17.16 17.33
N VAL A 372 24.15 -16.60 18.13
CA VAL A 372 24.15 -15.20 18.54
C VAL A 372 23.84 -15.09 20.03
N ARG A 373 24.34 -14.03 20.68
CA ARG A 373 24.13 -13.80 22.12
C ARG A 373 22.71 -13.37 22.48
N SER A 374 21.93 -12.93 21.50
CA SER A 374 20.54 -12.49 21.68
C SER A 374 19.67 -13.00 20.52
N PRO A 375 18.36 -13.24 20.74
CA PRO A 375 17.47 -13.74 19.70
C PRO A 375 17.43 -12.82 18.47
N ILE A 376 17.46 -13.42 17.27
CA ILE A 376 17.26 -12.69 16.02
C ILE A 376 15.77 -12.40 15.88
N LEU A 377 15.39 -11.13 15.95
CA LEU A 377 13.98 -10.72 15.85
C LEU A 377 13.64 -10.28 14.42
N TYR A 378 12.75 -11.03 13.77
CA TYR A 378 12.10 -10.64 12.52
C TYR A 378 10.77 -9.96 12.84
N ARG A 379 10.55 -8.77 12.27
CA ARG A 379 9.34 -7.97 12.41
C ARG A 379 8.85 -7.53 11.04
#